data_AF-A0A937WGD4-F1
#
_entry.id   AF-A0A937WGD4-F1
#
_cell.length_a   1.000
_cell.length_b   1.000
_cell.length_c   1.000
_cell.angle_alpha   90.00
_cell.angle_beta   90.00
_cell.angle_gamma   90.00
#
_symmetry.space_group_name_H-M   'P 1'
#
loop_
_entity.id
_entity.type
_entity.pdbx_description
1 polymer ?
#
loop_
_entity_poly.entity_id
_entity_poly.type
_entity_poly.pdbx_seq_one_letter_code
_entity_poly.pdbx_strand_id
1 'polypeptide(L)' 'MSARIFPFVGSSLPEIVYLDTSFVWEIYNPHASPIRQAQCTAFLDRLTQAGILMVINSWVIQELRHVILPNFFFS' A
#
# COMPACT_ATOMS: atom_id res chain seq x y z
N MET A 1 -5.52 -9.79 2.43
CA MET A 1 -4.21 -9.12 2.51
C MET A 1 -4.13 -8.43 3.86
N SER A 2 -3.05 -8.69 4.58
CA SER A 2 -2.83 -8.22 5.95
C SER A 2 -1.70 -7.19 5.90
N ALA A 3 -2.06 -5.91 6.04
CA ALA A 3 -1.08 -4.92 6.49
C ALA A 3 -0.67 -5.33 7.90
N ARG A 4 0.62 -5.57 8.13
CA ARG A 4 1.12 -5.90 9.46
C ARG A 4 1.47 -4.61 10.17
N ILE A 5 0.64 -4.24 11.13
CA ILE A 5 0.94 -3.16 12.07
C ILE A 5 1.87 -3.76 13.12
N PHE A 6 3.06 -3.20 13.27
CA PHE A 6 3.99 -3.56 14.34
C PHE A 6 3.86 -2.49 15.44
N PRO A 7 3.05 -2.71 16.48
CA PRO A 7 2.97 -1.79 17.60
C PRO A 7 4.29 -1.86 18.37
N PHE A 8 5.05 -0.76 18.39
CA PHE A 8 6.17 -0.63 19.32
C PHE A 8 5.63 -0.28 20.69
N VAL A 9 5.75 -1.21 21.64
CA VAL A 9 5.38 -0.97 23.04
C VAL A 9 6.39 0.01 23.65
N GLY A 10 5.98 1.27 23.82
CA GLY A 10 6.64 2.21 24.74
C GLY A 10 7.58 3.27 24.17
N SER A 11 7.49 3.68 22.90
CA SER A 11 8.34 4.76 22.38
C SER A 11 7.57 5.76 21.53
N SER A 12 7.90 7.06 21.68
CA SER A 12 7.42 8.22 20.92
C SER A 12 7.75 8.23 19.42
N LEU A 13 7.99 7.05 18.84
CA LEU A 13 8.25 6.89 17.41
C LEU A 13 6.91 6.76 16.68
N PRO A 14 6.74 7.39 15.51
CA PRO A 14 5.54 7.23 14.71
C PRO A 14 5.37 5.74 14.37
N GLU A 15 4.14 5.23 14.48
CA GLU A 15 3.83 3.88 14.01
C GLU A 15 4.26 3.74 12.55
N ILE A 16 4.88 2.61 12.21
CA ILE A 16 5.37 2.35 10.86
C ILE A 16 4.53 1.23 10.25
N VAL A 17 4.00 1.47 9.05
CA VAL A 17 3.29 0.47 8.26
C VAL A 17 4.05 0.22 6.97
N TYR A 18 4.43 -1.03 6.74
CA TYR A 18 5.02 -1.46 5.49
C TYR A 18 3.91 -1.82 4.50
N LEU A 19 3.95 -1.21 3.32
CA LEU A 19 2.99 -1.48 2.25
C LEU A 19 3.54 -2.56 1.32
N ASP A 20 2.70 -3.54 0.98
CA ASP A 20 3.03 -4.60 0.03
C ASP A 20 2.65 -4.22 -1.41
N THR A 21 3.17 -5.00 -2.36
CA THR A 21 2.91 -4.82 -3.80
C THR A 21 1.43 -4.85 -4.13
N SER A 22 0.67 -5.76 -3.52
CA SER A 22 -0.74 -5.90 -3.82
C SER A 22 -1.58 -4.69 -3.37
N PHE A 23 -1.26 -4.11 -2.22
CA PHE A 23 -1.95 -2.93 -1.70
C PHE A 23 -1.71 -1.73 -2.61
N VAL A 24 -0.45 -1.52 -3.02
CA VAL A 24 -0.11 -0.43 -3.94
C VAL A 24 -0.75 -0.65 -5.32
N TRP A 25 -0.76 -1.89 -5.82
CA TRP A 25 -1.42 -2.23 -7.07
C TRP A 25 -2.93 -1.93 -7.05
N GLU A 26 -3.64 -2.30 -5.98
CA GLU A 26 -5.09 -2.08 -5.86
C GLU A 26 -5.46 -0.59 -5.81
N ILE A 27 -4.56 0.29 -5.34
CA ILE A 27 -4.80 1.74 -5.32
C ILE A 27 -4.64 2.34 -6.71
N TYR A 28 -3.56 1.99 -7.42
CA TYR A 28 -3.11 2.69 -8.62
C TYR A 28 -3.43 1.98 -9.94
N ASN A 29 -3.92 0.74 -9.91
CA ASN A 29 -4.31 0.02 -11.13
C ASN A 29 -5.78 0.32 -11.49
N PRO A 30 -6.08 0.85 -12.70
CA PRO A 30 -7.46 1.08 -13.14
C PRO A 30 -8.28 -0.21 -13.33
N HIS A 31 -7.62 -1.37 -13.42
CA HIS A 31 -8.24 -2.69 -13.51
C HIS A 31 -8.45 -3.36 -12.14
N ALA A 32 -8.08 -2.69 -11.05
CA ALA A 32 -8.37 -3.16 -9.69
C ALA A 32 -9.89 -3.30 -9.48
N SER A 33 -10.30 -4.21 -8.59
CA SER A 33 -11.71 -4.30 -8.23
C SER A 33 -12.15 -2.97 -7.58
N PRO A 34 -13.25 -2.33 -8.00
CA PRO A 34 -13.66 -1.05 -7.44
C PRO A 34 -13.88 -1.09 -5.92
N ILE A 35 -14.36 -2.23 -5.42
CA ILE A 35 -14.55 -2.47 -3.98
C ILE A 35 -13.20 -2.50 -3.26
N ARG A 36 -12.20 -3.17 -3.84
CA ARG A 36 -10.85 -3.23 -3.28
C ARG A 36 -10.17 -1.88 -3.29
N GLN A 37 -10.27 -1.14 -4.39
CA GLN A 37 -9.70 0.19 -4.51
C GLN A 37 -10.29 1.14 -3.45
N ALA A 38 -11.62 1.11 -3.23
CA ALA A 38 -12.27 1.88 -2.18
C ALA A 38 -11.80 1.49 -0.77
N GLN A 39 -11.65 0.18 -0.49
CA GLN A 39 -11.15 -0.32 0.79
C GLN A 39 -9.70 0.11 1.06
N CYS A 40 -8.82 -0.01 0.06
CA CYS A 40 -7.41 0.35 0.18
C CYS A 40 -7.24 1.87 0.34
N THR A 41 -8.02 2.65 -0.41
CA THR A 41 -8.02 4.12 -0.30
C THR A 41 -8.49 4.56 1.10
N ALA A 42 -9.61 4.02 1.59
CA ALA A 42 -10.09 4.34 2.94
C ALA A 42 -9.10 3.92 4.05
N PHE A 43 -8.35 2.83 3.85
CA PHE A 43 -7.28 2.46 4.78
C PHE A 43 -6.11 3.44 4.72
N LEU A 44 -5.67 3.85 3.52
CA LEU A 44 -4.62 4.84 3.31
C LEU A 44 -4.96 6.19 3.97
N ASP A 45 -6.21 6.62 3.84
CA ASP A 45 -6.71 7.86 4.45
C ASP A 45 -6.60 7.81 5.98
N ARG A 46 -6.98 6.68 6.59
CA ARG A 46 -6.86 6.49 8.05
C ARG A 46 -5.41 6.54 8.52
N LEU A 47 -4.48 5.89 7.80
CA LEU A 47 -3.06 5.94 8.13
C LEU A 47 -2.51 7.38 8.03
N THR A 48 -2.91 8.09 6.99
CA THR A 48 -2.50 9.49 6.75
C THR A 48 -3.04 10.42 7.84
N GLN A 49 -4.31 10.30 8.21
CA GLN A 49 -4.93 11.07 9.29
C GLN A 49 -4.31 10.79 10.66
N ALA A 50 -3.87 9.54 10.89
CA ALA A 50 -3.18 9.15 12.12
C ALA A 50 -1.70 9.56 12.15
N GLY A 51 -1.17 10.16 11.09
CA GLY A 51 0.25 10.53 11.00
C GLY A 51 1.21 9.33 10.99
N ILE A 52 0.73 8.17 10.53
CA ILE A 52 1.49 6.92 10.49
C ILE A 52 2.49 6.99 9.34
N LEU A 53 3.74 6.61 9.61
CA LEU A 53 4.77 6.54 8.60
C LEU A 53 4.55 5.30 7.73
N MET A 54 4.29 5.51 6.45
CA MET A 54 4.12 4.43 5.49
C MET A 54 5.43 4.22 4.72
N VAL A 55 5.91 2.98 4.68
CA VAL A 55 7.17 2.60 4.05
C VAL A 55 6.92 1.60 2.94
N ILE A 56 7.48 1.87 1.76
CA ILE A 56 7.49 0.95 0.62
C ILE A 56 8.92 0.45 0.44
N ASN A 57 9.09 -0.86 0.42
CA ASN A 57 10.41 -1.48 0.20
C ASN A 57 10.83 -1.35 -1.28
N SER A 58 12.13 -1.23 -1.56
CA SER A 58 12.67 -1.22 -2.93
C SER A 58 12.28 -2.47 -3.72
N TRP A 59 12.16 -3.64 -3.06
CA TRP A 59 11.66 -4.86 -3.68
C TRP A 59 10.20 -4.74 -4.16
N VAL A 60 9.34 -4.08 -3.37
CA VAL A 60 7.95 -3.79 -3.77
C VAL A 60 7.93 -2.90 -5.01
N ILE A 61 8.81 -1.90 -5.09
CA ILE A 61 8.93 -1.04 -6.29
C ILE A 61 9.35 -1.88 -7.51
N GLN A 62 10.27 -2.82 -7.35
CA GLN A 62 10.68 -3.72 -8.43
C GLN A 62 9.53 -4.64 -8.87
N GLU A 63 8.79 -5.24 -7.94
CA GLU A 63 7.63 -6.07 -8.25
C GLU A 63 6.55 -5.26 -8.99
N LEU A 64 6.24 -4.05 -8.52
CA LEU A 64 5.27 -3.17 -9.17
C LEU A 64 5.65 -2.85 -10.61
N ARG A 65 6.94 -2.69 -10.94
CA ARG A 65 7.37 -2.51 -12.34
C ARG A 65 7.02 -3.72 -13.21
N HIS A 66 7.19 -4.93 -12.69
CA HIS A 66 6.88 -6.15 -13.45
C HIS A 66 5.37 -6.42 -13.54
N VAL A 67 4.59 -5.99 -12.55
CA VAL A 67 3.14 -6.25 -12.51
C VAL A 67 2.32 -5.12 -13.14
N ILE A 68 2.74 -3.86 -13.01
CA ILE A 68 1.99 -2.69 -13.51
C ILE A 68 2.36 -2.36 -14.96
N LEU A 69 3.64 -2.38 -15.34
CA LEU A 69 4.03 -1.97 -16.70
C LEU A 69 3.36 -2.81 -17.80
N PRO A 70 3.25 -4.15 -17.71
CA PRO A 70 2.53 -4.91 -18.73
C PRO A 70 1.06 -4.50 -18.83
N ASN A 71 0.41 -4.16 -17.71
CA ASN A 71 -1.00 -3.80 -17.69
C ASN A 71 -1.31 -2.40 -18.25
N PHE A 72 -0.32 -1.52 -18.39
CA PHE A 72 -0.49 -0.20 -19.01
C PHE A 72 -0.21 -0.18 -20.53
N PHE A 73 0.53 -1.16 -21.06
CA PHE A 73 0.90 -1.21 -22.49
C PHE A 73 -0.01 -2.10 -23.35
N PHE A 74 -0.90 -2.91 -22.73
CA PHE A 74 -1.84 -3.80 -23.45
C PHE A 74 -3.31 -3.35 -23.37
N SER A 75 -3.57 -2.08 -23.08
CA SER A 75 -4.89 -1.44 -23.13
C SER A 75 -5.03 -0.47 -24.29
#